data_AF-A0A151R0M3-F1
#
_entry.id   AF-A0A151R0M3-F1
#
_cell.length_a   1.000
_cell.length_b   1.000
_cell.length_c   1.000
_cell.angle_alpha   90.00
_cell.angle_beta   90.00
_cell.angle_gamma   90.00
#
_symmetry.space_group_name_H-M   'P 1'
#
loop_
_entity.id
_entity.type
_entity.pdbx_description
1 polymer ?
#
loop_
_entity_poly.entity_id
_entity_poly.type
_entity_poly.pdbx_seq_one_letter_code
_entity_poly.pdbx_strand_id
1 'polypeptide(L)' 'VMLASSSSTGNNTWYPDSGASNHVTNVSQNIQQFAHFDGPDQIHVGNGQGLHINFAGVTTFPSPINS' A
#
# COMPACT_ATOMS: atom_id res chain seq x y z
N VAL A 1 -6.07 -2.80 5.21
CA VAL A 1 -4.81 -3.16 4.49
C VAL A 1 -5.12 -3.20 3.01
N MET A 2 -4.45 -2.45 2.13
CA MET A 2 -4.38 -2.89 0.73
C MET A 2 -3.06 -3.63 0.54
N LEU A 3 -3.14 -4.72 -0.21
CA LEU A 3 -1.99 -5.41 -0.80
C LEU A 3 -1.99 -4.97 -2.27
N ALA A 4 -0.89 -5.09 -3.00
CA ALA A 4 -0.95 -4.97 -4.45
C ALA A 4 -0.25 -6.20 -5.03
N SER A 5 -0.99 -6.98 -5.81
CA SER A 5 -0.51 -8.17 -6.49
C SER A 5 -0.60 -7.92 -8.00
N SER A 6 0.52 -8.07 -8.69
CA SER A 6 0.59 -7.91 -10.14
C SER A 6 0.05 -9.17 -10.83
N SER A 7 -0.97 -8.95 -11.66
CA SER A 7 -1.51 -9.82 -12.74
C SER A 7 -2.15 -11.16 -12.35
N SER A 8 -3.48 -11.15 -12.18
CA SER A 8 -4.34 -12.23 -12.69
C SER A 8 -5.70 -11.68 -13.12
N THR A 9 -6.22 -12.22 -14.22
CA THR A 9 -7.38 -11.75 -15.01
C THR A 9 -8.72 -12.07 -14.35
N GLY A 10 -9.00 -11.47 -13.21
CA GLY A 10 -10.32 -11.40 -12.60
C GLY A 10 -10.48 -10.03 -11.98
N ASN A 11 -11.67 -9.42 -12.08
CA ASN A 11 -11.96 -8.05 -11.62
C ASN A 11 -11.25 -7.73 -10.29
N ASN A 12 -10.08 -7.08 -10.40
CA ASN A 12 -9.21 -6.74 -9.28
C ASN A 12 -9.67 -5.40 -8.72
N THR A 13 -10.91 -5.37 -8.24
CA THR A 13 -11.51 -4.18 -7.66
C THR A 13 -10.98 -4.03 -6.24
N TRP A 14 -10.02 -3.13 -6.07
CA TRP A 14 -9.50 -2.73 -4.78
C TRP A 14 -10.54 -1.88 -4.03
N TYR A 15 -10.78 -2.20 -2.76
CA TYR A 15 -11.66 -1.41 -1.89
C TYR A 15 -10.81 -0.75 -0.79
N PRO A 16 -10.97 0.57 -0.58
CA PRO A 16 -10.28 1.23 0.53
C PRO A 16 -10.85 0.76 1.87
N ASP A 17 -9.97 0.32 2.76
CA ASP A 17 -10.26 -0.03 4.14
C ASP A 17 -9.90 1.16 5.03
N SER A 18 -10.89 1.99 5.37
CA SER A 18 -10.70 3.19 6.20
C SER A 18 -10.31 2.87 7.64
N GLY A 19 -10.41 1.62 8.07
CA GLY A 19 -9.97 1.16 9.40
C GLY A 19 -8.47 0.89 9.47
N ALA A 20 -7.75 0.85 8.34
CA ALA A 20 -6.32 0.58 8.32
C ALA A 20 -5.49 1.84 8.63
N SER A 21 -4.64 1.77 9.65
CA SER A 21 -3.69 2.86 9.96
C SER A 21 -2.53 2.94 8.98
N ASN A 22 -2.18 1.81 8.33
CA ASN A 22 -1.06 1.71 7.40
C ASN A 22 -1.42 0.86 6.19
N HIS A 23 -0.74 1.13 5.08
CA HIS A 23 -1.02 0.53 3.79
C HIS A 23 0.28 0.18 3.06
N VAL A 24 0.35 -1.01 2.47
CA VAL A 24 1.54 -1.51 1.77
C VAL A 24 1.20 -1.86 0.33
N THR A 25 1.85 -1.24 -0.64
CA THR A 25 1.66 -1.50 -2.07
C THR A 25 2.99 -1.81 -2.74
N ASN A 26 3.01 -2.78 -3.65
CA ASN A 26 4.16 -3.02 -4.52
C ASN A 26 4.15 -2.12 -5.78
N VAL A 27 3.08 -1.36 -5.99
CA VAL A 27 2.91 -0.41 -7.09
C VAL A 27 3.16 1.00 -6.54
N SER A 28 4.28 1.62 -6.93
CA SER A 28 4.66 2.96 -6.46
C SER A 28 3.71 4.06 -6.94
N GLN A 29 3.07 3.88 -8.10
CA GLN A 29 2.09 4.83 -8.66
C GLN A 29 0.84 5.00 -7.78
N ASN A 30 0.59 4.07 -6.85
CA ASN A 30 -0.51 4.18 -5.90
C ASN A 30 -0.19 5.11 -4.72
N ILE A 31 1.05 5.61 -4.63
CA ILE A 31 1.46 6.60 -3.65
C ILE A 31 1.60 7.94 -4.36
N GLN A 32 0.81 8.95 -3.96
CA GLN A 32 0.80 10.24 -4.66
C GLN A 32 1.90 11.19 -4.18
N GLN A 33 2.28 11.10 -2.90
CA GLN A 33 3.37 11.89 -2.32
C GLN A 33 4.30 10.96 -1.55
N PHE A 34 5.29 10.40 -2.24
CA PHE A 34 6.30 9.52 -1.66
C PHE A 34 7.71 10.05 -1.82
N ALA A 35 8.56 9.66 -0.88
CA ALA A 35 10.00 9.84 -0.95
C ALA A 35 10.69 8.48 -0.75
N HIS A 36 11.93 8.38 -1.21
CA HIS A 36 12.76 7.23 -0.91
C HIS A 36 12.89 7.08 0.60
N PHE A 37 12.77 5.85 1.08
CA PHE A 37 12.88 5.55 2.50
C PHE A 37 14.21 4.84 2.74
N ASP A 38 15.16 5.55 3.34
CA ASP A 38 16.50 5.02 3.65
C ASP A 38 16.59 4.42 5.07
N GLY A 39 15.45 4.26 5.74
CA GLY A 39 15.41 3.75 7.11
C GLY A 39 15.65 2.23 7.20
N PRO A 40 16.04 1.71 8.37
CA PRO A 40 16.29 0.28 8.57
C PRO A 40 15.01 -0.55 8.70
N ASP A 41 13.84 0.09 8.73
CA ASP A 41 12.56 -0.56 9.01
C ASP A 41 12.16 -1.55 7.91
N GLN A 42 11.52 -2.64 8.32
CA GLN A 42 11.07 -3.70 7.42
C GLN A 42 9.65 -4.14 7.76
N ILE A 43 8.90 -4.55 6.73
CA ILE A 43 7.60 -5.20 6.92
C ILE A 43 7.85 -6.68 7.21
N HIS A 44 7.52 -7.14 8.42
CA HIS A 44 7.61 -8.56 8.77
C HIS A 44 6.35 -9.30 8.32
N VAL A 45 6.54 -10.37 7.54
CA VAL A 45 5.47 -11.28 7.13
C VAL A 45 5.48 -12.56 7.99
N GLY A 46 4.35 -13.26 8.05
CA GLY A 46 4.15 -14.39 8.99
C GLY A 46 5.09 -15.59 8.84
N ASN A 47 5.85 -15.66 7.76
CA ASN A 47 6.93 -16.65 7.57
C ASN A 47 8.28 -16.19 8.15
N GLY A 48 8.34 -15.05 8.83
CA GLY A 48 9.55 -14.47 9.44
C GLY A 48 10.42 -13.66 8.47
N GLN A 49 10.05 -13.54 7.19
CA GLN A 49 10.78 -12.73 6.24
C GLN A 49 10.49 -11.23 6.47
N GLY A 50 11.55 -10.40 6.43
CA GLY A 50 11.44 -8.95 6.34
C GLY A 50 11.39 -8.50 4.89
N LEU A 51 10.47 -7.60 4.55
CA LEU A 51 10.40 -6.93 3.25
C LEU A 51 10.94 -5.51 3.37
N HIS A 52 11.80 -5.14 2.43
CA HIS A 52 12.40 -3.81 2.37
C HIS A 52 11.37 -2.75 1.99
N ILE A 53 11.42 -1.59 2.66
CA ILE A 53 10.58 -0.44 2.36
C ILE A 53 11.38 0.48 1.43
N ASN A 54 11.08 0.48 0.14
CA ASN A 54 11.80 1.36 -0.81
C ASN A 54 11.31 2.82 -0.73
N PHE A 55 10.01 3.02 -0.48
CA PHE A 55 9.38 4.33 -0.48
C PHE A 55 8.30 4.41 0.60
N ALA A 56 8.16 5.59 1.19
CA ALA A 56 7.10 5.91 2.15
C ALA A 56 6.38 7.20 1.72
N GLY A 57 5.08 7.28 1.97
CA GLY A 57 4.28 8.42 1.54
C GLY A 57 2.82 8.34 1.97
N VAL A 58 2.05 9.35 1.55
CA VAL A 58 0.61 9.47 1.85
C VAL A 58 -0.19 9.50 0.56
N THR A 59 -1.37 8.90 0.59
CA THR A 59 -2.37 8.96 -0.49
C THR A 59 -3.73 9.28 0.08
N THR A 60 -4.43 10.23 -0.53
CA THR A 60 -5.84 10.54 -0.23
C THR A 60 -6.74 9.93 -1.30
N PHE A 61 -7.73 9.16 -0.88
CA PHE A 61 -8.74 8.60 -1.78
C PHE A 61 -10.06 9.35 -1.59
N PRO A 62 -10.54 10.12 -2.60
CA PRO A 62 -11.84 10.76 -2.51
C PRO A 62 -12.94 9.68 -2.58
N SER A 63 -13.83 9.66 -1.58
CA SER A 63 -15.03 8.82 -1.66
C SER A 63 -16.04 9.46 -2.62
N PRO A 64 -16.62 8.72 -3.59
CA PRO A 64 -17.68 9.25 -4.44
C PRO A 64 -18.99 9.51 -3.69
N ILE A 65 -19.09 9.02 -2.45
CA ILE A 65 -20.19 9.34 -1.53
C ILE A 65 -19.76 10.58 -0.74
N ASN A 66 -20.26 11.75 -1.16
CA ASN A 66 -20.22 12.95 -0.31
C ASN A 66 -21.07 12.65 0.93
N SER A 67 -20.53 12.95 2.11
CA SER A 67 -21.34 13.10 3.33
C SER A 67 -22.08 14.44 3.27
#